data_AF-A0A967XS09-F1
#
_entry.id   AF-A0A967XS09-F1
#
_cell.length_a   1.000
_cell.length_b   1.000
_cell.length_c   1.000
_cell.angle_alpha   90.00
_cell.angle_beta   90.00
_cell.angle_gamma   90.00
#
_symmetry.space_group_name_H-M   'P 1'
#
loop_
_entity.id
_entity.type
_entity.pdbx_description
1 polymer ?
#
loop_
_entity_poly.entity_id
_entity_poly.type
_entity_poly.pdbx_seq_one_letter_code
_entity_poly.pdbx_strand_id
1 'polypeptide(L)'
;MDDIERFTKLVTGGYCCISIVTYEEQYALELVRQVALGLNRDLWIWSVAGGVRDGLLAESLFIADTESPAAGLRNFTNAKEGSICLTLDLAEYLKGGMTLRILRDIIELFKKNGRTLVMIDKDDKLPDVIRSFARPFAISFPDKDELKEIIRKTLQRFHRKKPIEVGISQRGFDTIIRNLSGLTRRQAEQIIVDTVTEDRRFDDDDINDVIANKRRIIQRGGLLEYIQTPLDLSEIGGMRHLKKWLEERKKAFTSKAEEFGLRAPRGVLMLGVQGAGKSLCAKAIATAWHQPLLRLDPSALYASYIGESERNLRDALHQTEAMAPVILWIDEIEKGFASAASQSTDGGLSKRMFGTLLTWMQEHEAPVFVIATANDIEALPPELLRKGRFDEIFFVDLPTEKVRKEIFAIHLRKRGRDPEKLDLAKMAKISDGFSGSEIEQAIISALHEAYASETDLNTNGIVSALRTSPPLSVTMAESVQCLRDWAEGRCVPAD
;
A
#
# COMPACT_ATOMS: atom_id res chain seq x y z
N MET A 1 4.96 18.14 -0.15
CA MET A 1 5.19 19.15 -1.20
C MET A 1 3.83 19.71 -1.53
N ASP A 2 3.67 21.03 -1.52
CA ASP A 2 2.35 21.65 -1.62
C ASP A 2 1.73 21.43 -3.02
N ASP A 3 0.56 20.82 -3.06
CA ASP A 3 -0.18 20.58 -4.31
C ASP A 3 -0.53 21.90 -4.99
N ILE A 4 -0.73 22.99 -4.23
CA ILE A 4 -1.00 24.33 -4.77
C ILE A 4 0.18 24.80 -5.62
N GLU A 5 1.41 24.68 -5.11
CA GLU A 5 2.61 25.10 -5.83
C GLU A 5 2.82 24.26 -7.11
N ARG A 6 2.66 22.92 -7.00
CA ARG A 6 2.78 22.00 -8.13
C ARG A 6 1.75 22.30 -9.22
N PHE A 7 0.49 22.53 -8.82
CA PHE A 7 -0.59 22.83 -9.76
C PHE A 7 -0.40 24.23 -10.39
N THR A 8 0.03 25.21 -9.59
CA THR A 8 0.36 26.57 -10.09
C THR A 8 1.44 26.52 -11.16
N LYS A 9 2.48 25.69 -10.99
CA LYS A 9 3.52 25.48 -12.01
C LYS A 9 2.97 24.91 -13.33
N LEU A 10 1.96 24.03 -13.28
CA LEU A 10 1.33 23.52 -14.50
C LEU A 10 0.48 24.59 -15.20
N VAL A 11 -0.29 25.36 -14.44
CA VAL A 11 -1.13 26.43 -14.99
C VAL A 11 -0.26 27.54 -15.60
N THR A 12 0.79 27.96 -14.90
CA THR A 12 1.72 29.01 -15.38
C THR A 12 2.66 28.50 -16.48
N GLY A 13 2.97 27.21 -16.50
CA GLY A 13 3.73 26.55 -17.57
C GLY A 13 2.99 26.45 -18.91
N GLY A 14 1.74 26.90 -19.00
CA GLY A 14 0.96 26.93 -20.24
C GLY A 14 0.39 25.57 -20.65
N TYR A 15 0.29 24.61 -19.72
CA TYR A 15 -0.40 23.36 -19.99
C TYR A 15 -1.90 23.64 -20.19
N CYS A 16 -2.38 23.38 -21.41
CA CYS A 16 -3.74 23.72 -21.82
C CYS A 16 -4.80 22.73 -21.30
N CYS A 17 -4.42 21.50 -20.95
CA CYS A 17 -5.31 20.47 -20.48
C CYS A 17 -4.65 19.70 -19.33
N ILE A 18 -5.29 19.67 -18.17
CA ILE A 18 -4.85 18.98 -16.96
C ILE A 18 -5.95 17.99 -16.56
N SER A 19 -5.59 16.75 -16.29
CA SER A 19 -6.52 15.72 -15.80
C SER A 19 -6.19 15.37 -14.35
N ILE A 20 -7.20 15.38 -13.49
CA ILE A 20 -7.14 14.99 -12.10
C ILE A 20 -8.10 13.82 -11.93
N VAL A 21 -7.59 12.63 -11.63
CA VAL A 21 -8.43 11.47 -11.36
C VAL A 21 -8.43 11.19 -9.86
N THR A 22 -9.56 11.41 -9.19
CA THR A 22 -9.62 11.38 -7.72
C THR A 22 -11.01 11.09 -7.18
N TYR A 23 -11.08 10.48 -6.00
CA TYR A 23 -12.31 10.39 -5.19
C TYR A 23 -12.46 11.57 -4.20
N GLU A 24 -11.47 12.46 -4.13
CA GLU A 24 -11.48 13.67 -3.28
C GLU A 24 -11.86 14.93 -4.08
N GLU A 25 -13.00 14.88 -4.77
CA GLU A 25 -13.48 15.96 -5.66
C GLU A 25 -13.49 17.33 -4.95
N GLN A 26 -13.99 17.40 -3.71
CA GLN A 26 -14.05 18.66 -2.96
C GLN A 26 -12.68 19.29 -2.74
N TYR A 27 -11.66 18.48 -2.44
CA TYR A 27 -10.29 18.97 -2.28
C TYR A 27 -9.72 19.43 -3.62
N ALA A 28 -9.92 18.65 -4.69
CA ALA A 28 -9.48 19.02 -6.03
C ALA A 28 -10.10 20.34 -6.51
N LEU A 29 -11.39 20.55 -6.24
CA LEU A 29 -12.09 21.80 -6.52
C LEU A 29 -11.50 22.98 -5.76
N GLU A 30 -11.28 22.82 -4.45
CA GLU A 30 -10.73 23.88 -3.61
C GLU A 30 -9.26 24.20 -4.00
N LEU A 31 -8.47 23.19 -4.35
CA LEU A 31 -7.12 23.35 -4.89
C LEU A 31 -7.13 24.23 -6.14
N VAL A 32 -7.98 23.90 -7.14
CA VAL A 32 -8.07 24.68 -8.38
C VAL A 32 -8.57 26.10 -8.09
N ARG A 33 -9.51 26.26 -7.16
CA ARG A 33 -10.03 27.56 -6.74
C ARG A 33 -8.96 28.43 -6.09
N GLN A 34 -8.16 27.89 -5.19
CA GLN A 34 -7.07 28.62 -4.55
C GLN A 34 -6.02 29.07 -5.55
N VAL A 35 -5.67 28.22 -6.52
CA VAL A 35 -4.74 28.58 -7.60
C VAL A 35 -5.34 29.65 -8.52
N ALA A 36 -6.63 29.56 -8.87
CA ALA A 36 -7.31 30.59 -9.65
C ALA A 36 -7.27 31.95 -8.94
N LEU A 37 -7.58 31.99 -7.64
CA LEU A 37 -7.51 33.20 -6.81
C LEU A 37 -6.08 33.74 -6.71
N GLY A 38 -5.09 32.88 -6.45
CA GLY A 38 -3.68 33.28 -6.34
C GLY A 38 -3.10 33.84 -7.64
N LEU A 39 -3.58 33.37 -8.79
CA LEU A 39 -3.20 33.87 -10.11
C LEU A 39 -4.10 34.99 -10.64
N ASN A 40 -5.12 35.40 -9.88
CA ASN A 40 -6.14 36.38 -10.29
C ASN A 40 -6.80 36.02 -11.64
N ARG A 41 -7.20 34.75 -11.78
CA ARG A 41 -7.84 34.19 -12.98
C ARG A 41 -9.29 33.83 -12.69
N ASP A 42 -10.17 34.07 -13.67
CA ASP A 42 -11.56 33.62 -13.61
C ASP A 42 -11.61 32.07 -13.60
N LEU A 43 -12.49 31.48 -12.77
CA LEU A 43 -12.74 30.05 -12.72
C LEU A 43 -14.18 29.74 -13.16
N TRP A 44 -14.34 28.88 -14.15
CA TRP A 44 -15.64 28.39 -14.61
C TRP A 44 -15.76 26.91 -14.35
N ILE A 45 -16.85 26.46 -13.73
CA ILE A 45 -17.08 25.04 -13.41
C ILE A 45 -18.27 24.55 -14.20
N TRP A 46 -18.12 23.41 -14.87
CA TRP A 46 -19.20 22.68 -15.51
C TRP A 46 -19.46 21.35 -14.80
N SER A 47 -20.74 21.05 -14.56
CA SER A 47 -21.21 19.75 -14.09
C SER A 47 -22.48 19.36 -14.83
N VAL A 48 -22.66 18.06 -15.10
CA VAL A 48 -23.89 17.54 -15.73
C VAL A 48 -25.16 17.87 -14.92
N ALA A 49 -25.04 18.08 -13.60
CA ALA A 49 -26.16 18.34 -12.72
C ALA A 49 -26.81 19.72 -12.91
N GLY A 50 -26.07 20.70 -13.44
CA GLY A 50 -26.57 22.08 -13.54
C GLY A 50 -25.98 22.92 -14.67
N GLY A 51 -24.95 22.45 -15.38
CA GLY A 51 -24.27 23.20 -16.42
C GLY A 51 -23.10 24.04 -15.90
N VAL A 52 -22.81 25.15 -16.58
CA VAL A 52 -21.70 26.06 -16.28
C VAL A 52 -22.09 27.06 -15.20
N ARG A 53 -21.20 27.31 -14.24
CA ARG A 53 -21.31 28.39 -13.25
C ARG A 53 -19.94 29.00 -12.93
N ASP A 54 -19.96 30.14 -12.27
CA ASP A 54 -18.74 30.75 -11.72
C ASP A 54 -18.25 29.91 -10.53
N GLY A 55 -16.99 29.47 -10.58
CA GLY A 55 -16.36 28.63 -9.57
C GLY A 55 -15.73 29.40 -8.40
N LEU A 56 -15.55 30.72 -8.52
CA LEU A 56 -15.05 31.56 -7.43
C LEU A 56 -16.17 31.97 -6.47
N LEU A 57 -17.42 31.93 -6.91
CA LEU A 57 -18.61 32.24 -6.12
C LEU A 57 -19.36 30.97 -5.71
N ALA A 58 -19.58 30.78 -4.41
CA ALA A 58 -20.18 29.55 -3.88
C ALA A 58 -21.67 29.38 -4.28
N GLU A 59 -22.39 30.48 -4.51
CA GLU A 59 -23.83 30.50 -4.82
C GLU A 59 -24.12 31.13 -6.19
N SER A 60 -23.19 31.01 -7.14
CA SER A 60 -23.43 31.48 -8.50
C SER A 60 -24.56 30.68 -9.17
N LEU A 61 -25.44 31.40 -9.87
CA LEU A 61 -26.46 30.76 -10.69
C LEU A 61 -25.81 30.05 -11.88
N PHE A 62 -26.38 28.91 -12.24
CA PHE A 62 -26.01 28.21 -13.46
C PHE A 62 -26.45 29.00 -14.69
N ILE A 63 -25.62 28.95 -15.73
CA ILE A 63 -25.91 29.52 -17.03
C ILE A 63 -26.92 28.58 -17.73
N ALA A 64 -28.07 29.12 -18.12
CA ALA A 64 -29.10 28.35 -18.83
C ALA A 64 -28.57 27.71 -20.12
N ASP A 65 -29.12 26.56 -20.50
CA ASP A 65 -28.81 25.83 -21.74
C ASP A 65 -27.37 25.31 -21.82
N THR A 66 -26.72 25.07 -20.67
CA THR A 66 -25.34 24.56 -20.60
C THR A 66 -25.21 23.19 -19.90
N GLU A 67 -26.32 22.52 -19.62
CA GLU A 67 -26.38 21.24 -18.91
C GLU A 67 -25.78 20.10 -19.74
N SER A 68 -25.94 20.15 -21.07
CA SER A 68 -25.32 19.15 -21.95
C SER A 68 -23.80 19.35 -22.04
N PRO A 69 -23.00 18.26 -22.08
CA PRO A 69 -21.53 18.35 -22.18
C PRO A 69 -21.05 19.20 -23.36
N ALA A 70 -21.70 19.06 -24.53
CA ALA A 70 -21.38 19.82 -25.72
C ALA A 70 -21.68 21.32 -25.54
N ALA A 71 -22.80 21.67 -24.89
CA ALA A 71 -23.16 23.07 -24.65
C ALA A 71 -22.28 23.73 -23.59
N GLY A 72 -21.98 23.02 -22.49
CA GLY A 72 -21.06 23.50 -21.46
C GLY A 72 -19.66 23.77 -22.00
N LEU A 73 -19.12 22.82 -22.78
CA LEU A 73 -17.85 23.00 -23.48
C LEU A 73 -17.87 24.21 -24.44
N ARG A 74 -18.95 24.38 -25.22
CA ARG A 74 -19.09 25.57 -26.08
C ARG A 74 -19.15 26.87 -25.28
N ASN A 75 -19.80 26.88 -24.12
CA ASN A 75 -19.85 28.07 -23.28
C ASN A 75 -18.45 28.53 -22.83
N PHE A 76 -17.54 27.59 -22.57
CA PHE A 76 -16.14 27.91 -22.24
C PHE A 76 -15.36 28.65 -23.33
N THR A 77 -15.82 28.67 -24.59
CA THR A 77 -15.17 29.51 -25.62
C THR A 77 -15.29 31.00 -25.31
N ASN A 78 -16.31 31.40 -24.55
CA ASN A 78 -16.59 32.77 -24.15
C ASN A 78 -15.80 33.23 -22.91
N ALA A 79 -15.08 32.33 -22.24
CA ALA A 79 -14.25 32.68 -21.09
C ALA A 79 -13.17 33.70 -21.48
N LYS A 80 -12.66 34.49 -20.53
CA LYS A 80 -11.60 35.48 -20.81
C LYS A 80 -10.26 34.81 -21.08
N GLU A 81 -9.30 35.58 -21.57
CA GLU A 81 -7.92 35.11 -21.71
C GLU A 81 -7.34 34.77 -20.32
N GLY A 82 -6.60 33.67 -20.23
CA GLY A 82 -6.02 33.20 -18.96
C GLY A 82 -7.00 32.53 -17.99
N SER A 83 -8.31 32.46 -18.29
CA SER A 83 -9.28 31.78 -17.43
C SER A 83 -9.00 30.28 -17.27
N ILE A 84 -9.40 29.73 -16.12
CA ILE A 84 -9.40 28.31 -15.83
C ILE A 84 -10.83 27.79 -16.01
N CYS A 85 -11.01 26.78 -16.85
CA CYS A 85 -12.29 26.10 -17.02
C CYS A 85 -12.16 24.68 -16.48
N LEU A 86 -13.11 24.27 -15.64
CA LEU A 86 -13.08 23.01 -14.91
C LEU A 86 -14.32 22.19 -15.26
N THR A 87 -14.15 20.89 -15.52
CA THR A 87 -15.27 19.96 -15.72
C THR A 87 -15.28 18.85 -14.69
N LEU A 88 -16.46 18.50 -14.20
CA LEU A 88 -16.70 17.36 -13.33
C LEU A 88 -17.31 16.19 -14.12
N ASP A 89 -16.68 15.02 -14.03
CA ASP A 89 -17.10 13.75 -14.65
C ASP A 89 -17.33 13.82 -16.17
N LEU A 90 -16.57 14.65 -16.88
CA LEU A 90 -16.72 14.81 -18.33
C LEU A 90 -16.33 13.54 -19.10
N ALA A 91 -15.36 12.78 -18.61
CA ALA A 91 -14.77 11.65 -19.34
C ALA A 91 -15.81 10.57 -19.69
N GLU A 92 -16.82 10.36 -18.84
CA GLU A 92 -17.89 9.38 -19.10
C GLU A 92 -18.74 9.73 -20.33
N TYR A 93 -18.80 11.02 -20.69
CA TYR A 93 -19.61 11.55 -21.80
C TYR A 93 -18.81 11.74 -23.10
N LEU A 94 -17.50 11.46 -23.11
CA LEU A 94 -16.65 11.62 -24.29
C LEU A 94 -16.75 10.46 -25.31
N LYS A 95 -17.65 9.50 -25.07
CA LYS A 95 -17.92 8.40 -26.02
C LYS A 95 -18.61 8.88 -27.31
N GLY A 96 -19.30 10.02 -27.26
CA GLY A 96 -19.97 10.61 -28.43
C GLY A 96 -19.00 11.38 -29.33
N GLY A 97 -19.04 11.13 -30.65
CA GLY A 97 -18.12 11.74 -31.62
C GLY A 97 -18.17 13.28 -31.67
N MET A 98 -19.35 13.89 -31.43
CA MET A 98 -19.48 15.35 -31.42
C MET A 98 -18.81 16.01 -30.20
N THR A 99 -19.09 15.53 -28.99
CA THR A 99 -18.51 16.09 -27.74
C THR A 99 -16.99 15.97 -27.75
N LEU A 100 -16.47 14.81 -28.18
CA LEU A 100 -15.03 14.60 -28.31
C LEU A 100 -14.39 15.56 -29.33
N ARG A 101 -15.05 15.82 -30.46
CA ARG A 101 -14.55 16.79 -31.44
C ARG A 101 -14.53 18.22 -30.88
N ILE A 102 -15.62 18.65 -30.22
CA ILE A 102 -15.72 19.96 -29.59
C ILE A 102 -14.61 20.13 -28.54
N LEU A 103 -14.38 19.12 -27.71
CA LEU A 103 -13.32 19.14 -26.70
C LEU A 103 -11.93 19.35 -27.35
N ARG A 104 -11.63 18.64 -28.45
CA ARG A 104 -10.36 18.82 -29.18
C ARG A 104 -10.20 20.22 -29.74
N ASP A 105 -11.25 20.79 -30.31
CA ASP A 105 -11.24 22.15 -30.85
C ASP A 105 -11.02 23.19 -29.72
N ILE A 106 -11.61 22.95 -28.54
CA ILE A 106 -11.42 23.79 -27.34
C ILE A 106 -9.99 23.69 -26.81
N ILE A 107 -9.41 22.50 -26.71
CA ILE A 107 -8.03 22.33 -26.26
C ILE A 107 -7.06 23.12 -27.16
N GLU A 108 -7.28 23.10 -28.48
CA GLU A 108 -6.47 23.88 -29.42
C GLU A 108 -6.67 25.40 -29.25
N LEU A 109 -7.92 25.85 -29.04
CA LEU A 109 -8.23 27.24 -28.75
C LEU A 109 -7.59 27.71 -27.44
N PHE A 110 -7.64 26.89 -26.41
CA PHE A 110 -7.11 27.17 -25.08
C PHE A 110 -5.59 27.31 -25.11
N LYS A 111 -4.92 26.48 -25.91
CA LYS A 111 -3.49 26.60 -26.17
C LYS A 111 -3.11 27.93 -26.81
N LYS A 112 -3.96 28.50 -27.69
CA LYS A 112 -3.71 29.80 -28.34
C LYS A 112 -3.95 30.99 -27.40
N ASN A 113 -4.96 30.90 -26.53
CA ASN A 113 -5.41 31.99 -25.67
C ASN A 113 -4.93 31.87 -24.20
N GLY A 114 -3.94 31.02 -23.93
CA GLY A 114 -3.40 30.81 -22.58
C GLY A 114 -4.41 30.34 -21.53
N ARG A 115 -5.53 29.74 -21.95
CA ARG A 115 -6.55 29.18 -21.06
C ARG A 115 -6.19 27.76 -20.65
N THR A 116 -6.67 27.35 -19.48
CA THR A 116 -6.42 26.00 -18.96
C THR A 116 -7.73 25.27 -18.74
N LEU A 117 -7.86 24.08 -19.32
CA LEU A 117 -8.93 23.13 -19.05
C LEU A 117 -8.47 22.16 -17.97
N VAL A 118 -9.26 22.00 -16.91
CA VAL A 118 -9.04 21.05 -15.82
C VAL A 118 -10.19 20.05 -15.81
N MET A 119 -9.89 18.76 -15.96
CA MET A 119 -10.90 17.70 -15.90
C MET A 119 -10.72 16.94 -14.59
N ILE A 120 -11.76 16.92 -13.75
CA ILE A 120 -11.82 16.12 -12.54
C ILE A 120 -12.78 14.97 -12.79
N ASP A 121 -12.27 13.75 -12.75
CA ASP A 121 -13.04 12.53 -12.99
C ASP A 121 -12.77 11.52 -11.87
N LYS A 122 -13.75 10.68 -11.52
CA LYS A 122 -13.53 9.59 -10.55
C LYS A 122 -12.68 8.43 -11.11
N ASP A 123 -12.88 8.12 -12.39
CA ASP A 123 -12.24 6.99 -13.08
C ASP A 123 -11.46 7.49 -14.29
N ASP A 124 -10.38 6.81 -14.63
CA ASP A 124 -9.52 7.20 -15.75
C ASP A 124 -10.08 6.70 -17.10
N LYS A 125 -11.20 7.27 -17.53
CA LYS A 125 -11.95 6.90 -18.76
C LYS A 125 -11.67 7.81 -19.95
N LEU A 126 -10.61 8.62 -19.88
CA LEU A 126 -10.26 9.55 -20.95
C LEU A 126 -9.92 8.81 -22.26
N PRO A 127 -10.45 9.25 -23.42
CA PRO A 127 -10.02 8.70 -24.70
C PRO A 127 -8.54 8.98 -24.98
N ASP A 128 -7.83 8.06 -25.65
CA ASP A 128 -6.39 8.17 -25.92
C ASP A 128 -5.99 9.46 -26.62
N VAL A 129 -6.84 9.94 -27.54
CA VAL A 129 -6.65 11.20 -28.25
C VAL A 129 -6.61 12.40 -27.31
N ILE A 130 -7.36 12.38 -26.20
CA ILE A 130 -7.32 13.44 -25.19
C ILE A 130 -6.15 13.23 -24.24
N ARG A 131 -5.84 11.98 -23.86
CA ARG A 131 -4.66 11.66 -23.04
C ARG A 131 -3.37 12.19 -23.65
N SER A 132 -3.22 12.20 -24.97
CA SER A 132 -2.02 12.75 -25.63
C SER A 132 -1.85 14.27 -25.43
N PHE A 133 -2.91 15.00 -25.08
CA PHE A 133 -2.86 16.44 -24.78
C PHE A 133 -2.91 16.74 -23.29
N ALA A 134 -3.56 15.87 -22.50
CA ALA A 134 -3.78 16.08 -21.08
C ALA A 134 -2.53 15.76 -20.26
N ARG A 135 -2.14 16.68 -19.36
CA ARG A 135 -1.15 16.41 -18.34
C ARG A 135 -1.84 15.82 -17.10
N PRO A 136 -1.52 14.58 -16.67
CA PRO A 136 -2.08 14.05 -15.42
C PRO A 136 -1.51 14.81 -14.23
N PHE A 137 -2.37 15.10 -13.25
CA PHE A 137 -2.02 15.68 -11.96
C PHE A 137 -2.57 14.77 -10.85
N ALA A 138 -1.65 14.21 -10.05
CA ALA A 138 -1.98 13.37 -8.91
C ALA A 138 -1.96 14.19 -7.62
N ILE A 139 -3.11 14.17 -6.92
CA ILE A 139 -3.27 14.78 -5.61
C ILE A 139 -2.45 13.99 -4.58
N SER A 140 -1.73 14.71 -3.74
CA SER A 140 -0.96 14.13 -2.65
C SER A 140 -1.84 13.79 -1.44
N PHE A 141 -1.41 12.79 -0.67
CA PHE A 141 -1.96 12.53 0.65
C PHE A 141 -1.67 13.71 1.58
N PRO A 142 -2.55 13.98 2.57
CA PRO A 142 -2.36 15.07 3.50
C PRO A 142 -1.07 14.88 4.30
N ASP A 143 -0.29 15.96 4.41
CA ASP A 143 0.92 15.97 5.22
C ASP A 143 0.61 16.08 6.73
N LYS A 144 1.64 16.09 7.57
CA LYS A 144 1.46 16.14 9.03
C LYS A 144 0.77 17.42 9.50
N ASP A 145 0.97 18.55 8.84
CA ASP A 145 0.40 19.82 9.27
C ASP A 145 -1.04 19.97 8.76
N GLU A 146 -1.32 19.49 7.56
CA GLU A 146 -2.68 19.36 7.04
C GLU A 146 -3.51 18.39 7.88
N LEU A 147 -2.96 17.24 8.28
CA LEU A 147 -3.65 16.30 9.18
C LEU A 147 -3.99 16.95 10.53
N LYS A 148 -3.10 17.76 11.10
CA LYS A 148 -3.41 18.53 12.33
C LYS A 148 -4.59 19.48 12.11
N GLU A 149 -4.64 20.14 10.95
CA GLU A 149 -5.72 21.04 10.61
C GLU A 149 -7.04 20.30 10.41
N ILE A 150 -7.03 19.15 9.73
CA ILE A 150 -8.19 18.27 9.54
C ILE A 150 -8.75 17.82 10.89
N ILE A 151 -7.90 17.34 11.80
CA ILE A 151 -8.33 16.93 13.15
C ILE A 151 -8.98 18.11 13.88
N ARG A 152 -8.30 19.27 13.91
CA ARG A 152 -8.82 20.48 14.60
C ARG A 152 -10.14 20.95 14.02
N LYS A 153 -10.26 21.09 12.70
CA LYS A 153 -11.50 21.51 12.03
C LYS A 153 -12.64 20.52 12.29
N THR A 154 -12.35 19.22 12.27
CA THR A 154 -13.34 18.16 12.51
C THR A 154 -13.86 18.22 13.94
N LEU A 155 -12.96 18.28 14.93
CA LEU A 155 -13.32 18.40 16.35
C LEU A 155 -14.10 19.69 16.62
N GLN A 156 -13.68 20.84 16.08
CA GLN A 156 -14.40 22.11 16.23
C GLN A 156 -15.81 22.05 15.63
N ARG A 157 -15.96 21.48 14.43
CA ARG A 157 -17.26 21.32 13.77
C ARG A 157 -18.20 20.43 14.57
N PHE A 158 -17.67 19.36 15.18
CA PHE A 158 -18.46 18.46 16.01
C PHE A 158 -18.82 19.12 17.36
N HIS A 159 -17.86 19.78 18.01
CA HIS A 159 -18.06 20.53 19.26
C HIS A 159 -19.19 21.57 19.15
N ARG A 160 -19.29 22.27 18.00
CA ARG A 160 -20.38 23.23 17.72
C ARG A 160 -21.77 22.58 17.72
N LYS A 161 -21.88 21.31 17.32
CA LYS A 161 -23.15 20.57 17.31
C LYS A 161 -23.45 19.95 18.67
N LYS A 162 -22.43 19.34 19.30
CA LYS A 162 -22.50 18.71 20.62
C LYS A 162 -21.15 18.89 21.32
N PRO A 163 -21.11 19.40 22.57
CA PRO A 163 -19.86 19.56 23.31
C PRO A 163 -19.11 18.22 23.43
N ILE A 164 -17.80 18.28 23.22
CA ILE A 164 -16.85 17.18 23.36
C ILE A 164 -15.75 17.58 24.35
N GLU A 165 -15.27 16.62 25.13
CA GLU A 165 -14.12 16.79 26.03
C GLU A 165 -12.85 16.39 25.29
N VAL A 166 -11.88 17.31 25.17
CA VAL A 166 -10.58 17.03 24.53
C VAL A 166 -9.51 16.96 25.61
N GLY A 167 -8.99 15.76 25.84
CA GLY A 167 -8.04 15.44 26.91
C GLY A 167 -6.74 14.80 26.42
N ILE A 168 -6.44 14.88 25.12
CA ILE A 168 -5.32 14.18 24.52
C ILE A 168 -3.95 14.78 24.88
N SER A 169 -2.97 13.91 25.15
CA SER A 169 -1.58 14.34 25.38
C SER A 169 -0.90 14.75 24.07
N GLN A 170 0.16 15.56 24.12
CA GLN A 170 0.92 15.92 22.92
C GLN A 170 1.51 14.68 22.22
N ARG A 171 1.96 13.69 23.01
CA ARG A 171 2.47 12.41 22.50
C ARG A 171 1.37 11.55 21.87
N GLY A 172 0.18 11.52 22.47
CA GLY A 172 -0.98 10.84 21.92
C GLY A 172 -1.42 11.46 20.61
N PHE A 173 -1.50 12.79 20.56
CA PHE A 173 -1.84 13.55 19.35
C PHE A 173 -0.87 13.29 18.19
N ASP A 174 0.44 13.33 18.46
CA ASP A 174 1.47 13.00 17.45
C ASP A 174 1.36 11.52 16.98
N THR A 175 0.95 10.63 17.88
CA THR A 175 0.71 9.22 17.56
C THR A 175 -0.52 9.05 16.67
N ILE A 176 -1.62 9.76 16.94
CA ILE A 176 -2.80 9.77 16.06
C ILE A 176 -2.43 10.30 14.68
N ILE A 177 -1.69 11.41 14.57
CA ILE A 177 -1.26 11.94 13.27
C ILE A 177 -0.46 10.89 12.49
N ARG A 178 0.52 10.24 13.13
CA ARG A 178 1.30 9.16 12.51
C ARG A 178 0.41 8.01 12.05
N ASN A 179 -0.61 7.66 12.82
CA ASN A 179 -1.57 6.62 12.46
C ASN A 179 -2.54 7.07 11.35
N LEU A 180 -2.85 8.35 11.19
CA LEU A 180 -3.65 8.85 10.08
C LEU A 180 -2.86 9.06 8.79
N SER A 181 -1.53 9.14 8.87
CA SER A 181 -0.66 9.23 7.68
C SER A 181 -0.93 8.07 6.71
N GLY A 182 -0.98 8.41 5.41
CA GLY A 182 -1.35 7.50 4.31
C GLY A 182 -2.84 7.24 4.16
N LEU A 183 -3.70 8.02 4.83
CA LEU A 183 -5.14 8.04 4.55
C LEU A 183 -5.49 9.29 3.76
N THR A 184 -6.56 9.22 2.97
CA THR A 184 -7.12 10.40 2.31
C THR A 184 -7.73 11.34 3.37
N ARG A 185 -7.94 12.61 3.02
CA ARG A 185 -8.50 13.63 3.93
C ARG A 185 -9.88 13.21 4.44
N ARG A 186 -10.72 12.71 3.53
CA ARG A 186 -12.04 12.16 3.85
C ARG A 186 -11.95 10.97 4.81
N GLN A 187 -10.99 10.08 4.62
CA GLN A 187 -10.79 8.92 5.50
C GLN A 187 -10.31 9.36 6.89
N ALA A 188 -9.36 10.30 6.97
CA ALA A 188 -8.87 10.83 8.24
C ALA A 188 -9.99 11.53 9.02
N GLU A 189 -10.80 12.36 8.34
CA GLU A 189 -11.98 12.99 8.93
C GLU A 189 -12.97 11.94 9.46
N GLN A 190 -13.27 10.90 8.68
CA GLN A 190 -14.18 9.83 9.08
C GLN A 190 -13.70 9.13 10.35
N ILE A 191 -12.41 8.77 10.44
CA ILE A 191 -11.87 8.12 11.65
C ILE A 191 -12.05 9.01 12.87
N ILE A 192 -11.74 10.31 12.77
CA ILE A 192 -11.88 11.24 13.89
C ILE A 192 -13.34 11.43 14.30
N VAL A 193 -14.26 11.41 13.34
CA VAL A 193 -15.70 11.44 13.65
C VAL A 193 -16.11 10.15 14.36
N ASP A 194 -15.66 8.99 13.90
CA ASP A 194 -16.04 7.71 14.46
C ASP A 194 -15.53 7.55 15.91
N THR A 195 -14.32 8.03 16.24
CA THR A 195 -13.79 7.98 17.62
C THR A 195 -14.64 8.81 18.59
N VAL A 196 -14.98 10.05 18.23
CA VAL A 196 -15.71 10.94 19.15
C VAL A 196 -17.22 10.70 19.20
N THR A 197 -17.75 9.80 18.36
CA THR A 197 -19.21 9.61 18.22
C THR A 197 -19.81 8.85 19.40
N GLU A 198 -19.10 7.87 19.94
CA GLU A 198 -19.65 6.96 20.97
C GLU A 198 -19.59 7.57 22.38
N ASP A 199 -18.44 8.09 22.80
CA ASP A 199 -18.19 8.54 24.17
C ASP A 199 -18.06 10.06 24.33
N ARG A 200 -17.95 10.79 23.22
CA ARG A 200 -17.75 12.25 23.13
C ARG A 200 -16.46 12.75 23.77
N ARG A 201 -15.45 11.88 23.83
CA ARG A 201 -14.11 12.23 24.28
C ARG A 201 -13.13 12.14 23.13
N PHE A 202 -12.05 12.87 23.27
CA PHE A 202 -10.89 12.73 22.41
C PHE A 202 -9.64 12.72 23.29
N ASP A 203 -9.18 11.53 23.63
CA ASP A 203 -8.09 11.29 24.58
C ASP A 203 -7.10 10.20 24.08
N ASP A 204 -6.21 9.74 24.95
CA ASP A 204 -5.16 8.79 24.58
C ASP A 204 -5.71 7.35 24.40
N ASP A 205 -6.90 7.03 24.91
CA ASP A 205 -7.50 5.70 24.77
C ASP A 205 -7.99 5.44 23.33
N ASP A 206 -8.36 6.51 22.60
CA ASP A 206 -8.77 6.49 21.19
C ASP A 206 -7.69 5.99 20.23
N ILE A 207 -6.42 5.96 20.64
CA ILE A 207 -5.30 5.56 19.77
C ILE A 207 -5.53 4.14 19.21
N ASN A 208 -6.04 3.23 20.02
CA ASN A 208 -6.30 1.86 19.59
C ASN A 208 -7.44 1.79 18.56
N ASP A 209 -8.46 2.62 18.73
CA ASP A 209 -9.60 2.70 17.82
C ASP A 209 -9.21 3.34 16.49
N VAL A 210 -8.37 4.39 16.50
CA VAL A 210 -7.78 4.97 15.30
C VAL A 210 -7.00 3.91 14.53
N ILE A 211 -6.15 3.12 15.21
CA ILE A 211 -5.38 2.05 14.56
C ILE A 211 -6.32 0.98 13.99
N ALA A 212 -7.35 0.55 14.74
CA ALA A 212 -8.30 -0.45 14.29
C ALA A 212 -9.12 0.03 13.07
N ASN A 213 -9.55 1.28 13.06
CA ASN A 213 -10.26 1.89 11.92
C ASN A 213 -9.33 2.08 10.71
N LYS A 214 -8.08 2.52 10.91
CA LYS A 214 -7.06 2.60 9.84
C LYS A 214 -6.91 1.26 9.13
N ARG A 215 -6.77 0.17 9.90
CA ARG A 215 -6.64 -1.19 9.35
C ARG A 215 -7.81 -1.56 8.46
N ARG A 216 -9.04 -1.32 8.94
CA ARG A 216 -10.27 -1.60 8.18
C ARG A 216 -10.33 -0.81 6.86
N ILE A 217 -9.93 0.46 6.87
CA ILE A 217 -9.94 1.31 5.68
C ILE A 217 -8.90 0.85 4.66
N ILE A 218 -7.67 0.54 5.10
CA ILE A 218 -6.60 0.06 4.22
C ILE A 218 -7.00 -1.28 3.56
N GLN A 219 -7.53 -2.21 4.34
CA GLN A 219 -7.97 -3.52 3.83
C GLN A 219 -9.12 -3.41 2.80
N ARG A 220 -10.04 -2.46 2.96
CA ARG A 220 -11.12 -2.23 1.98
C ARG A 220 -10.61 -1.75 0.61
N GLY A 221 -9.43 -1.13 0.55
CA GLY A 221 -8.78 -0.74 -0.70
C GLY A 221 -8.28 -1.91 -1.53
N GLY A 222 -8.26 -3.12 -0.98
CA GLY A 222 -8.04 -4.39 -1.69
C GLY A 222 -6.59 -4.74 -2.04
N LEU A 223 -5.66 -3.76 -2.05
CA LEU A 223 -4.27 -3.97 -2.49
C LEU A 223 -3.25 -4.00 -1.35
N LEU A 224 -3.52 -3.24 -0.29
CA LEU A 224 -2.67 -3.15 0.88
C LEU A 224 -3.39 -3.72 2.09
N GLU A 225 -2.66 -4.42 2.93
CA GLU A 225 -3.13 -4.95 4.20
C GLU A 225 -2.16 -4.58 5.32
N TYR A 226 -2.68 -4.04 6.42
CA TYR A 226 -1.87 -3.80 7.60
C TYR A 226 -1.70 -5.10 8.41
N ILE A 227 -0.48 -5.58 8.53
CA ILE A 227 -0.17 -6.84 9.22
C ILE A 227 0.15 -6.59 10.69
N GLN A 228 -0.46 -7.38 11.57
CA GLN A 228 -0.06 -7.42 12.97
C GLN A 228 1.25 -8.20 13.12
N THR A 229 2.20 -7.55 13.78
CA THR A 229 3.51 -8.12 14.09
C THR A 229 3.54 -8.57 15.54
N PRO A 230 4.27 -9.66 15.86
CA PRO A 230 4.53 -10.06 17.25
C PRO A 230 5.13 -8.91 18.07
N LEU A 231 4.92 -8.95 19.38
CA LEU A 231 5.48 -7.95 20.30
C LEU A 231 6.98 -8.16 20.51
N ASP A 232 7.45 -9.40 20.45
CA ASP A 232 8.85 -9.75 20.69
C ASP A 232 9.41 -10.74 19.67
N LEU A 233 10.70 -10.62 19.36
CA LEU A 233 11.42 -11.48 18.43
C LEU A 233 11.58 -12.93 18.91
N SER A 234 11.47 -13.17 20.22
CA SER A 234 11.50 -14.51 20.84
C SER A 234 10.31 -15.37 20.44
N GLU A 235 9.23 -14.78 19.94
CA GLU A 235 8.10 -15.51 19.36
C GLU A 235 8.42 -16.14 17.98
N ILE A 236 9.62 -15.88 17.44
CA ILE A 236 10.08 -16.38 16.15
C ILE A 236 11.37 -17.19 16.34
N GLY A 237 11.27 -18.51 16.16
CA GLY A 237 12.39 -19.45 16.26
C GLY A 237 13.38 -19.33 15.08
N GLY A 238 14.66 -19.58 15.34
CA GLY A 238 15.73 -19.51 14.33
C GLY A 238 16.03 -18.10 13.80
N MET A 239 16.45 -18.03 12.53
CA MET A 239 16.79 -16.82 11.76
C MET A 239 17.98 -16.03 12.32
N ARG A 240 19.00 -16.72 12.84
CA ARG A 240 20.11 -16.09 13.55
C ARG A 240 20.92 -15.13 12.68
N HIS A 241 21.20 -15.47 11.44
CA HIS A 241 21.93 -14.58 10.53
C HIS A 241 21.10 -13.35 10.14
N LEU A 242 19.80 -13.52 9.87
CA LEU A 242 18.90 -12.40 9.62
C LEU A 242 18.85 -11.46 10.84
N LYS A 243 18.63 -11.99 12.04
CA LYS A 243 18.60 -11.20 13.30
C LYS A 243 19.89 -10.41 13.50
N LYS A 244 21.05 -11.01 13.23
CA LYS A 244 22.34 -10.33 13.29
C LYS A 244 22.43 -9.19 12.27
N TRP A 245 22.05 -9.45 11.02
CA TRP A 245 22.07 -8.47 9.93
C TRP A 245 21.17 -7.26 10.23
N LEU A 246 20.01 -7.48 10.86
CA LEU A 246 19.08 -6.44 11.28
C LEU A 246 19.62 -5.57 12.41
N GLU A 247 20.30 -6.17 13.39
CA GLU A 247 20.87 -5.44 14.52
C GLU A 247 21.99 -4.49 14.05
N GLU A 248 22.84 -4.95 13.12
CA GLU A 248 23.90 -4.13 12.51
C GLU A 248 23.33 -2.89 11.77
N ARG A 249 22.11 -2.98 11.25
CA ARG A 249 21.47 -1.95 10.41
C ARG A 249 20.40 -1.13 11.12
N LYS A 250 20.10 -1.45 12.38
CA LYS A 250 19.08 -0.75 13.18
C LYS A 250 19.27 0.76 13.24
N LYS A 251 20.53 1.23 13.23
CA LYS A 251 20.90 2.66 13.28
C LYS A 251 21.05 3.31 11.90
N ALA A 252 20.93 2.55 10.81
CA ALA A 252 21.14 3.04 9.45
C ALA A 252 20.07 4.05 8.98
N PHE A 253 18.92 4.10 9.67
CA PHE A 253 17.83 5.05 9.37
C PHE A 253 17.95 6.40 10.11
N THR A 254 19.09 6.67 10.77
CA THR A 254 19.29 7.91 11.52
C THR A 254 19.99 8.96 10.68
N SER A 255 19.71 10.25 10.91
CA SER A 255 20.42 11.35 10.22
C SER A 255 21.94 11.29 10.41
N LYS A 256 22.41 10.77 11.56
CA LYS A 256 23.84 10.53 11.81
C LYS A 256 24.44 9.47 10.88
N ALA A 257 23.66 8.45 10.50
CA ALA A 257 24.12 7.44 9.55
C ALA A 257 24.24 8.04 8.15
N GLU A 258 23.29 8.90 7.77
CA GLU A 258 23.34 9.64 6.50
C GLU A 258 24.55 10.60 6.45
N GLU A 259 24.82 11.35 7.52
CA GLU A 259 26.02 12.19 7.66
C GLU A 259 27.33 11.38 7.57
N PHE A 260 27.32 10.14 8.04
CA PHE A 260 28.45 9.21 7.92
C PHE A 260 28.60 8.64 6.49
N GLY A 261 27.66 8.92 5.59
CA GLY A 261 27.65 8.45 4.20
C GLY A 261 26.96 7.10 4.00
N LEU A 262 26.24 6.59 5.01
CA LEU A 262 25.41 5.40 4.85
C LEU A 262 24.09 5.77 4.21
N ARG A 263 23.75 5.07 3.12
CA ARG A 263 22.39 5.08 2.60
C ARG A 263 21.52 4.17 3.46
N ALA A 264 20.29 4.59 3.73
CA ALA A 264 19.31 3.74 4.37
C ALA A 264 19.13 2.46 3.54
N PRO A 265 19.00 1.29 4.18
CA PRO A 265 18.77 0.05 3.47
C PRO A 265 17.41 0.11 2.78
N ARG A 266 17.37 -0.41 1.56
CA ARG A 266 16.24 -0.34 0.61
C ARG A 266 15.35 -1.57 0.68
N GLY A 267 15.93 -2.75 0.90
CA GLY A 267 15.12 -3.95 1.00
C GLY A 267 15.88 -5.27 0.97
N VAL A 268 15.15 -6.36 1.19
CA VAL A 268 15.64 -7.74 1.15
C VAL A 268 14.70 -8.64 0.37
N LEU A 269 15.27 -9.61 -0.33
CA LEU A 269 14.53 -10.72 -0.94
C LEU A 269 14.66 -11.96 -0.04
N MET A 270 13.53 -12.52 0.35
CA MET A 270 13.42 -13.77 1.09
C MET A 270 13.07 -14.88 0.10
N LEU A 271 14.07 -15.61 -0.38
CA LEU A 271 13.89 -16.79 -1.21
C LEU A 271 13.87 -18.02 -0.31
N GLY A 272 13.06 -19.04 -0.61
CA GLY A 272 13.12 -20.26 0.18
C GLY A 272 11.97 -21.21 -0.04
N VAL A 273 12.03 -22.34 0.65
CA VAL A 273 11.01 -23.39 0.54
C VAL A 273 9.66 -22.88 1.05
N GLN A 274 8.56 -23.32 0.42
CA GLN A 274 7.22 -22.97 0.87
C GLN A 274 7.01 -23.42 2.32
N GLY A 275 6.39 -22.56 3.15
CA GLY A 275 6.16 -22.89 4.57
C GLY A 275 7.38 -22.77 5.49
N ALA A 276 8.57 -22.48 4.97
CA ALA A 276 9.81 -22.37 5.77
C ALA A 276 9.91 -21.10 6.64
N GLY A 277 8.91 -20.21 6.60
CA GLY A 277 8.85 -19.04 7.47
C GLY A 277 9.24 -17.70 6.84
N LYS A 278 9.24 -17.58 5.51
CA LYS A 278 9.49 -16.29 4.81
C LYS A 278 8.59 -15.15 5.29
N SER A 279 7.29 -15.41 5.44
CA SER A 279 6.32 -14.44 6.00
C SER A 279 6.61 -14.11 7.47
N LEU A 280 7.20 -15.05 8.22
CA LEU A 280 7.66 -14.80 9.60
C LEU A 280 8.90 -13.91 9.60
N CYS A 281 9.82 -14.02 8.62
CA CYS A 281 10.94 -13.09 8.47
C CYS A 281 10.44 -11.65 8.31
N ALA A 282 9.41 -11.43 7.48
CA ALA A 282 8.83 -10.10 7.31
C ALA A 282 8.29 -9.51 8.62
N LYS A 283 7.56 -10.33 9.39
CA LYS A 283 7.08 -9.95 10.73
C LYS A 283 8.24 -9.70 11.70
N ALA A 284 9.30 -10.51 11.66
CA ALA A 284 10.49 -10.33 12.49
C ALA A 284 11.18 -8.99 12.23
N ILE A 285 11.35 -8.61 10.96
CA ILE A 285 11.99 -7.35 10.58
C ILE A 285 11.18 -6.16 11.12
N ALA A 286 9.86 -6.20 10.98
CA ALA A 286 8.97 -5.16 11.48
C ALA A 286 8.97 -5.05 13.02
N THR A 287 8.96 -6.18 13.72
CA THR A 287 9.11 -6.21 15.18
C THR A 287 10.49 -5.67 15.61
N ALA A 288 11.58 -6.06 14.94
CA ALA A 288 12.94 -5.66 15.30
C ALA A 288 13.20 -4.15 15.17
N TRP A 289 12.59 -3.52 14.17
CA TRP A 289 12.74 -2.09 13.90
C TRP A 289 11.59 -1.23 14.44
N HIS A 290 10.58 -1.85 15.06
CA HIS A 290 9.37 -1.19 15.55
C HIS A 290 8.67 -0.33 14.48
N GLN A 291 8.63 -0.86 13.24
CA GLN A 291 8.01 -0.19 12.10
C GLN A 291 6.69 -0.86 11.74
N PRO A 292 5.70 -0.11 11.20
CA PRO A 292 4.49 -0.71 10.66
C PRO A 292 4.81 -1.67 9.51
N LEU A 293 4.04 -2.75 9.39
CA LEU A 293 4.15 -3.74 8.31
C LEU A 293 2.92 -3.67 7.40
N LEU A 294 3.12 -3.29 6.15
CA LEU A 294 2.09 -3.32 5.11
C LEU A 294 2.38 -4.51 4.19
N ARG A 295 1.40 -5.37 3.94
CA ARG A 295 1.46 -6.42 2.92
C ARG A 295 0.81 -5.92 1.65
N LEU A 296 1.52 -5.99 0.54
CA LEU A 296 0.97 -5.86 -0.80
C LEU A 296 0.79 -7.26 -1.37
N ASP A 297 -0.40 -7.55 -1.87
CA ASP A 297 -0.72 -8.80 -2.55
C ASP A 297 -0.70 -8.58 -4.07
N PRO A 298 0.36 -9.04 -4.78
CA PRO A 298 0.45 -8.86 -6.22
C PRO A 298 -0.67 -9.54 -7.00
N SER A 299 -1.28 -10.59 -6.44
CA SER A 299 -2.37 -11.32 -7.09
C SER A 299 -3.64 -10.48 -7.15
N ALA A 300 -3.85 -9.60 -6.17
CA ALA A 300 -4.99 -8.69 -6.13
C ALA A 300 -4.96 -7.61 -7.24
N LEU A 301 -3.78 -7.34 -7.82
CA LEU A 301 -3.62 -6.34 -8.89
C LEU A 301 -4.36 -6.74 -10.17
N TYR A 302 -4.53 -8.03 -10.45
CA TYR A 302 -5.14 -8.55 -11.68
C TYR A 302 -6.65 -8.79 -11.56
N ALA A 303 -7.24 -8.57 -10.38
CA ALA A 303 -8.68 -8.74 -10.16
C ALA A 303 -9.52 -7.59 -10.74
N SER A 304 -8.90 -6.45 -11.07
CA SER A 304 -9.54 -5.25 -11.63
C SER A 304 -9.39 -5.18 -13.17
N TYR A 305 -10.26 -4.43 -13.85
CA TYR A 305 -10.28 -4.34 -15.32
C TYR A 305 -8.93 -3.89 -15.89
N ILE A 306 -8.60 -4.38 -17.10
CA ILE A 306 -7.36 -4.09 -17.83
C ILE A 306 -7.16 -2.56 -17.96
N GLY A 307 -6.20 -2.00 -17.22
CA GLY A 307 -5.90 -0.55 -17.16
C GLY A 307 -5.98 0.05 -15.75
N GLU A 308 -6.90 -0.44 -14.91
CA GLU A 308 -7.00 -0.01 -13.50
C GLU A 308 -5.84 -0.55 -12.67
N SER A 309 -5.32 -1.74 -12.99
CA SER A 309 -4.25 -2.44 -12.26
C SER A 309 -2.95 -1.64 -12.08
N GLU A 310 -2.50 -0.92 -13.12
CA GLU A 310 -1.25 -0.14 -13.03
C GLU A 310 -1.42 1.12 -12.17
N ARG A 311 -2.57 1.79 -12.29
CA ARG A 311 -2.93 2.92 -11.43
C ARG A 311 -3.04 2.47 -9.99
N ASN A 312 -3.75 1.37 -9.75
CA ASN A 312 -3.91 0.71 -8.47
C ASN A 312 -2.56 0.42 -7.80
N LEU A 313 -1.59 -0.12 -8.55
CA LEU A 313 -0.23 -0.31 -8.06
C LEU A 313 0.43 1.02 -7.67
N ARG A 314 0.38 2.04 -8.53
CA ARG A 314 0.95 3.37 -8.21
C ARG A 314 0.32 3.99 -6.97
N ASP A 315 -1.01 3.93 -6.87
CA ASP A 315 -1.75 4.48 -5.74
C ASP A 315 -1.36 3.75 -4.43
N ALA A 316 -1.21 2.43 -4.47
CA ALA A 316 -0.73 1.65 -3.32
C ALA A 316 0.73 2.00 -2.93
N LEU A 317 1.62 2.19 -3.90
CA LEU A 317 3.00 2.58 -3.65
C LEU A 317 3.10 4.00 -3.06
N HIS A 318 2.36 4.96 -3.62
CA HIS A 318 2.26 6.31 -3.06
C HIS A 318 1.63 6.34 -1.67
N GLN A 319 0.60 5.52 -1.44
CA GLN A 319 0.01 5.35 -0.13
C GLN A 319 1.03 4.81 0.88
N THR A 320 1.87 3.87 0.46
CA THR A 320 2.97 3.33 1.28
C THR A 320 3.98 4.42 1.63
N GLU A 321 4.42 5.23 0.65
CA GLU A 321 5.32 6.36 0.90
C GLU A 321 4.73 7.37 1.89
N ALA A 322 3.43 7.66 1.79
CA ALA A 322 2.73 8.55 2.70
C ALA A 322 2.61 7.99 4.12
N MET A 323 2.80 6.68 4.32
CA MET A 323 2.86 6.03 5.63
C MET A 323 4.27 5.94 6.21
N ALA A 324 5.30 6.39 5.49
CA ALA A 324 6.68 6.23 5.91
C ALA A 324 6.96 6.95 7.26
N PRO A 325 7.83 6.37 8.13
CA PRO A 325 8.61 5.16 7.92
C PRO A 325 7.78 3.87 8.04
N VAL A 326 7.96 2.96 7.09
CA VAL A 326 7.14 1.73 6.97
C VAL A 326 7.91 0.61 6.28
N ILE A 327 7.53 -0.64 6.57
CA ILE A 327 7.99 -1.81 5.84
C ILE A 327 6.89 -2.26 4.88
N LEU A 328 7.25 -2.35 3.60
CA LEU A 328 6.39 -2.90 2.55
C LEU A 328 6.79 -4.36 2.28
N TRP A 329 5.93 -5.29 2.65
CA TRP A 329 6.07 -6.70 2.33
C TRP A 329 5.28 -7.05 1.06
N ILE A 330 5.98 -7.39 -0.01
CA ILE A 330 5.41 -7.91 -1.25
C ILE A 330 5.45 -9.43 -1.15
N ASP A 331 4.30 -10.04 -0.95
CA ASP A 331 4.22 -11.49 -0.75
C ASP A 331 4.13 -12.23 -2.08
N GLU A 332 4.90 -13.32 -2.21
CA GLU A 332 4.94 -14.18 -3.40
C GLU A 332 5.04 -13.37 -4.69
N ILE A 333 6.08 -12.52 -4.76
CA ILE A 333 6.28 -11.56 -5.85
C ILE A 333 6.31 -12.24 -7.22
N GLU A 334 6.73 -13.50 -7.28
CA GLU A 334 6.68 -14.33 -8.48
C GLU A 334 5.24 -14.53 -8.98
N LYS A 335 4.23 -14.68 -8.13
CA LYS A 335 2.86 -14.97 -8.58
C LYS A 335 2.23 -13.80 -9.33
N GLY A 336 2.50 -12.58 -8.87
CA GLY A 336 2.01 -11.38 -9.54
C GLY A 336 2.82 -10.96 -10.76
N PHE A 337 4.03 -11.49 -10.97
CA PHE A 337 4.89 -11.02 -12.05
C PHE A 337 5.50 -12.14 -12.90
N ALA A 338 5.11 -13.41 -12.69
CA ALA A 338 5.58 -14.55 -13.47
C ALA A 338 5.28 -14.37 -14.97
N SER A 339 4.12 -13.81 -15.34
CA SER A 339 3.81 -13.57 -16.75
C SER A 339 4.65 -12.45 -17.38
N ALA A 340 5.33 -11.61 -16.58
CA ALA A 340 6.30 -10.63 -17.09
C ALA A 340 7.58 -11.28 -17.65
N ALA A 341 7.90 -12.51 -17.22
CA ALA A 341 8.99 -13.31 -17.76
C ALA A 341 8.60 -14.05 -19.07
N SER A 342 7.29 -14.21 -19.34
CA SER A 342 6.76 -14.88 -20.53
C SER A 342 6.34 -13.89 -21.63
N GLN A 343 6.45 -14.26 -22.91
CA GLN A 343 6.24 -13.32 -24.02
C GLN A 343 4.78 -13.07 -24.46
N SER A 344 3.74 -13.77 -23.98
CA SER A 344 2.55 -13.90 -24.84
C SER A 344 1.15 -14.18 -24.24
N THR A 345 0.70 -13.54 -23.16
CA THR A 345 -0.74 -13.65 -22.78
C THR A 345 -1.46 -12.34 -22.41
N ASP A 346 -0.80 -11.36 -21.78
CA ASP A 346 -1.53 -10.22 -21.16
C ASP A 346 -1.31 -8.86 -21.85
N GLY A 347 -0.92 -8.84 -23.13
CA GLY A 347 -0.69 -7.59 -23.87
C GLY A 347 0.40 -6.68 -23.28
N GLY A 348 1.34 -7.28 -22.52
CA GLY A 348 2.43 -6.57 -21.85
C GLY A 348 2.05 -5.81 -20.57
N LEU A 349 0.84 -5.98 -20.04
CA LEU A 349 0.40 -5.33 -18.79
C LEU A 349 1.31 -5.68 -17.61
N SER A 350 1.52 -6.97 -17.34
CA SER A 350 2.35 -7.46 -16.24
C SER A 350 3.78 -6.93 -16.31
N LYS A 351 4.34 -6.83 -17.51
CA LYS A 351 5.66 -6.25 -17.75
C LYS A 351 5.72 -4.75 -17.45
N ARG A 352 4.67 -3.99 -17.79
CA ARG A 352 4.57 -2.56 -17.45
C ARG A 352 4.43 -2.36 -15.94
N MET A 353 3.55 -3.11 -15.27
CA MET A 353 3.38 -3.03 -13.82
C MET A 353 4.67 -3.39 -13.09
N PHE A 354 5.35 -4.45 -13.52
CA PHE A 354 6.66 -4.83 -12.99
C PHE A 354 7.70 -3.72 -13.20
N GLY A 355 7.71 -3.10 -14.39
CA GLY A 355 8.53 -1.92 -14.66
C GLY A 355 8.26 -0.78 -13.69
N THR A 356 6.98 -0.45 -13.44
CA THR A 356 6.57 0.56 -12.46
C THR A 356 7.08 0.24 -11.05
N LEU A 357 6.92 -1.01 -10.60
CA LEU A 357 7.42 -1.46 -9.29
C LEU A 357 8.94 -1.31 -9.20
N LEU A 358 9.68 -1.77 -10.23
CA LEU A 358 11.13 -1.66 -10.27
C LEU A 358 11.57 -0.19 -10.25
N THR A 359 11.00 0.66 -11.10
CA THR A 359 11.33 2.09 -11.11
C THR A 359 11.10 2.70 -9.73
N TRP A 360 9.95 2.42 -9.12
CA TRP A 360 9.63 2.89 -7.78
C TRP A 360 10.65 2.43 -6.73
N MET A 361 11.01 1.14 -6.69
CA MET A 361 12.03 0.60 -5.77
C MET A 361 13.39 1.30 -5.89
N GLN A 362 13.70 1.88 -7.04
CA GLN A 362 14.93 2.62 -7.30
C GLN A 362 14.84 4.10 -6.90
N GLU A 363 13.71 4.72 -7.20
CA GLU A 363 13.56 6.18 -7.20
C GLU A 363 12.95 6.73 -5.91
N HIS A 364 12.21 5.93 -5.13
CA HIS A 364 11.54 6.44 -3.94
C HIS A 364 12.54 7.05 -2.94
N GLU A 365 12.22 8.21 -2.38
CA GLU A 365 13.04 8.88 -1.36
C GLU A 365 12.50 8.65 0.06
N ALA A 366 11.21 8.30 0.17
CA ALA A 366 10.58 8.02 1.45
C ALA A 366 11.26 6.83 2.16
N PRO A 367 11.37 6.84 3.51
CA PRO A 367 12.00 5.76 4.29
C PRO A 367 11.11 4.50 4.33
N VAL A 368 11.01 3.84 3.18
CA VAL A 368 10.27 2.59 2.97
C VAL A 368 11.28 1.47 2.80
N PHE A 369 11.16 0.42 3.60
CA PHE A 369 11.97 -0.78 3.46
C PHE A 369 11.17 -1.91 2.82
N VAL A 370 11.63 -2.43 1.69
CA VAL A 370 10.91 -3.43 0.90
C VAL A 370 11.35 -4.85 1.30
N ILE A 371 10.40 -5.72 1.60
CA ILE A 371 10.63 -7.15 1.79
C ILE A 371 9.86 -7.87 0.69
N ALA A 372 10.56 -8.56 -0.20
CA ALA A 372 9.91 -9.44 -1.17
C ALA A 372 10.06 -10.90 -0.71
N THR A 373 9.02 -11.71 -0.81
CA THR A 373 9.11 -13.16 -0.60
C THR A 373 8.95 -13.86 -1.94
N ALA A 374 9.69 -14.95 -2.14
CA ALA A 374 9.54 -15.81 -3.30
C ALA A 374 9.76 -17.29 -2.97
N ASN A 375 9.00 -18.16 -3.63
CA ASN A 375 9.15 -19.61 -3.56
C ASN A 375 9.81 -20.18 -4.83
N ASP A 376 9.66 -19.50 -5.96
CA ASP A 376 10.18 -19.92 -7.27
C ASP A 376 11.06 -18.82 -7.85
N ILE A 377 12.34 -19.14 -8.03
CA ILE A 377 13.34 -18.22 -8.58
C ILE A 377 13.31 -18.15 -10.10
N GLU A 378 12.86 -19.20 -10.79
CA GLU A 378 12.81 -19.24 -12.25
C GLU A 378 11.70 -18.35 -12.80
N ALA A 379 10.62 -18.19 -12.04
CA ALA A 379 9.52 -17.28 -12.34
C ALA A 379 9.88 -15.79 -12.13
N LEU A 380 10.99 -15.49 -11.44
CA LEU A 380 11.39 -14.11 -11.18
C LEU A 380 12.15 -13.49 -12.36
N PRO A 381 11.76 -12.28 -12.80
CA PRO A 381 12.53 -11.56 -13.82
C PRO A 381 13.97 -11.29 -13.32
N PRO A 382 15.01 -11.56 -14.13
CA PRO A 382 16.41 -11.34 -13.75
C PRO A 382 16.72 -9.90 -13.32
N GLU A 383 15.95 -8.92 -13.80
CA GLU A 383 16.06 -7.52 -13.43
C GLU A 383 15.90 -7.28 -11.92
N LEU A 384 15.12 -8.12 -11.23
CA LEU A 384 14.90 -8.03 -9.79
C LEU A 384 16.15 -8.43 -8.98
N LEU A 385 16.93 -9.36 -9.51
CA LEU A 385 18.09 -9.96 -8.85
C LEU A 385 19.39 -9.15 -9.09
N ARG A 386 19.30 -8.04 -9.83
CA ARG A 386 20.46 -7.17 -10.06
C ARG A 386 20.92 -6.52 -8.76
N LYS A 387 22.24 -6.52 -8.53
CA LYS A 387 22.85 -5.85 -7.38
C LYS A 387 22.41 -4.38 -7.32
N GLY A 388 21.99 -3.94 -6.13
CA GLY A 388 21.49 -2.59 -5.88
C GLY A 388 19.96 -2.45 -5.86
N ARG A 389 19.19 -3.53 -6.12
CA ARG A 389 17.73 -3.57 -5.93
C ARG A 389 17.34 -4.00 -4.52
N PHE A 390 17.98 -5.06 -4.07
CA PHE A 390 17.94 -5.51 -2.69
C PHE A 390 19.35 -5.38 -2.11
N ASP A 391 19.42 -5.02 -0.84
CA ASP A 391 20.67 -4.98 -0.08
C ASP A 391 21.21 -6.39 0.16
N GLU A 392 20.31 -7.36 0.32
CA GLU A 392 20.65 -8.75 0.59
C GLU A 392 19.56 -9.71 0.06
N ILE A 393 20.00 -10.91 -0.34
CA ILE A 393 19.10 -12.02 -0.67
C ILE A 393 19.30 -13.12 0.37
N PHE A 394 18.26 -13.35 1.17
CA PHE A 394 18.26 -14.40 2.19
C PHE A 394 17.62 -15.68 1.66
N PHE A 395 18.27 -16.81 1.91
CA PHE A 395 17.71 -18.13 1.68
C PHE A 395 17.13 -18.70 2.98
N VAL A 396 15.83 -18.98 2.97
CA VAL A 396 15.07 -19.56 4.07
C VAL A 396 14.84 -21.04 3.77
N ASP A 397 15.74 -21.88 4.29
CA ASP A 397 15.63 -23.32 4.19
C ASP A 397 14.76 -23.91 5.31
N LEU A 398 14.52 -25.22 5.24
CA LEU A 398 13.84 -25.99 6.26
C LEU A 398 14.59 -25.91 7.62
N PRO A 399 13.85 -25.87 8.73
CA PRO A 399 14.43 -25.71 10.05
C PRO A 399 15.29 -26.91 10.46
N THR A 400 16.44 -26.62 11.08
CA THR A 400 17.29 -27.62 11.73
C THR A 400 16.58 -28.26 12.93
N GLU A 401 17.05 -29.42 13.41
CA GLU A 401 16.46 -30.09 14.58
C GLU A 401 16.32 -29.16 15.80
N LYS A 402 17.33 -28.33 16.06
CA LYS A 402 17.30 -27.35 17.15
C LYS A 402 16.17 -26.33 16.96
N VAL A 403 16.04 -25.79 15.75
CA VAL A 403 14.98 -24.83 15.41
C VAL A 403 13.60 -25.48 15.45
N ARG A 404 13.45 -26.74 14.98
CA ARG A 404 12.18 -27.48 15.07
C ARG A 404 11.72 -27.64 16.53
N LYS A 405 12.64 -27.92 17.45
CA LYS A 405 12.34 -27.97 18.89
C LYS A 405 11.78 -26.63 19.40
N GLU A 406 12.37 -25.51 19.00
CA GLU A 406 11.87 -24.16 19.33
C GLU A 406 10.49 -23.89 18.72
N ILE A 407 10.29 -24.27 17.45
CA ILE A 407 9.01 -24.15 16.74
C ILE A 407 7.90 -24.91 17.49
N PHE A 408 8.11 -26.19 17.85
CA PHE A 408 7.14 -26.95 18.65
C PHE A 408 6.77 -26.22 19.94
N ALA A 409 7.77 -25.73 20.69
CA ALA A 409 7.53 -25.01 21.95
C ALA A 409 6.68 -23.75 21.73
N ILE A 410 6.96 -22.96 20.68
CA ILE A 410 6.20 -21.75 20.35
C ILE A 410 4.75 -22.09 20.01
N HIS A 411 4.50 -23.06 19.12
CA HIS A 411 3.14 -23.39 18.69
C HIS A 411 2.32 -24.06 19.79
N LEU A 412 2.94 -24.80 20.72
CA LEU A 412 2.29 -25.35 21.90
C LEU A 412 1.86 -24.25 22.89
N ARG A 413 2.77 -23.31 23.22
CA ARG A 413 2.44 -22.18 24.11
C ARG A 413 1.31 -21.32 23.57
N LYS A 414 1.32 -21.03 22.26
CA LYS A 414 0.24 -20.29 21.59
C LYS A 414 -1.14 -20.95 21.74
N ARG A 415 -1.18 -22.25 22.04
CA ARG A 415 -2.40 -23.04 22.22
C ARG A 415 -2.66 -23.40 23.69
N GLY A 416 -2.01 -22.70 24.62
CA GLY A 416 -2.17 -22.93 26.06
C GLY A 416 -1.65 -24.28 26.53
N ARG A 417 -0.73 -24.90 25.78
CA ARG A 417 -0.10 -26.18 26.15
C ARG A 417 1.30 -25.94 26.69
N ASP A 418 1.63 -26.67 27.75
CA ASP A 418 2.94 -26.63 28.38
C ASP A 418 3.93 -27.52 27.59
N PRO A 419 4.96 -26.94 26.95
CA PRO A 419 5.93 -27.71 26.19
C PRO A 419 6.78 -28.65 27.06
N GLU A 420 6.92 -28.38 28.36
CA GLU A 420 7.75 -29.20 29.26
C GLU A 420 7.11 -30.57 29.55
N LYS A 421 5.80 -30.71 29.35
CA LYS A 421 5.07 -31.98 29.48
C LYS A 421 5.24 -32.91 28.28
N LEU A 422 5.88 -32.45 27.22
CA LEU A 422 6.01 -33.16 25.95
C LEU A 422 7.49 -33.38 25.61
N ASP A 423 7.78 -34.48 24.92
CA ASP A 423 9.15 -34.78 24.48
C ASP A 423 9.46 -34.07 23.16
N LEU A 424 9.83 -32.79 23.28
CA LEU A 424 10.16 -31.95 22.13
C LEU A 424 11.35 -32.48 21.33
N ALA A 425 12.30 -33.16 21.97
CA ALA A 425 13.48 -33.71 21.30
C ALA A 425 13.10 -34.87 20.38
N LYS A 426 12.26 -35.79 20.87
CA LYS A 426 11.73 -36.88 20.06
C LYS A 426 10.90 -36.35 18.88
N MET A 427 10.05 -35.35 19.11
CA MET A 427 9.24 -34.75 18.04
C MET A 427 10.12 -34.07 16.98
N ALA A 428 11.12 -33.28 17.38
CA ALA A 428 12.03 -32.60 16.47
C ALA A 428 12.88 -33.56 15.61
N LYS A 429 13.26 -34.72 16.16
CA LYS A 429 13.98 -35.76 15.42
C LYS A 429 13.11 -36.46 14.39
N ILE A 430 11.84 -36.71 14.71
CA ILE A 430 10.89 -37.39 13.82
C ILE A 430 10.42 -36.45 12.70
N SER A 431 10.33 -35.16 12.96
CA SER A 431 9.92 -34.14 11.98
C SER A 431 11.06 -33.68 11.07
N ASP A 432 12.02 -34.55 10.75
CA ASP A 432 13.09 -34.18 9.84
C ASP A 432 12.58 -33.89 8.43
N GLY A 433 13.03 -32.77 7.85
CA GLY A 433 12.53 -32.26 6.58
C GLY A 433 11.16 -31.57 6.65
N PHE A 434 10.56 -31.39 7.83
CA PHE A 434 9.32 -30.63 7.98
C PHE A 434 9.57 -29.12 8.03
N SER A 435 8.71 -28.36 7.37
CA SER A 435 8.61 -26.91 7.50
C SER A 435 7.91 -26.51 8.81
N GLY A 436 8.03 -25.22 9.18
CA GLY A 436 7.33 -24.69 10.35
C GLY A 436 5.81 -24.80 10.25
N SER A 437 5.25 -24.59 9.05
CA SER A 437 3.81 -24.77 8.80
C SER A 437 3.36 -26.21 8.96
N GLU A 438 4.15 -27.19 8.52
CA GLU A 438 3.78 -28.61 8.66
C GLU A 438 3.85 -29.07 10.12
N ILE A 439 4.81 -28.57 10.88
CA ILE A 439 4.87 -28.78 12.35
C ILE A 439 3.61 -28.22 13.01
N GLU A 440 3.20 -27.01 12.64
CA GLU A 440 1.97 -26.41 13.16
C GLU A 440 0.73 -27.26 12.83
N GLN A 441 0.60 -27.72 11.58
CA GLN A 441 -0.53 -28.56 11.16
C GLN A 441 -0.54 -29.91 11.89
N ALA A 442 0.61 -30.53 12.14
CA ALA A 442 0.69 -31.76 12.92
C ALA A 442 0.19 -31.57 14.35
N ILE A 443 0.50 -30.44 15.00
CA ILE A 443 -0.02 -30.11 16.34
C ILE A 443 -1.54 -29.89 16.29
N ILE A 444 -2.05 -29.19 15.28
CA ILE A 444 -3.50 -28.96 15.10
C ILE A 444 -4.23 -30.31 14.91
N SER A 445 -3.72 -31.19 14.05
CA SER A 445 -4.30 -32.52 13.81
C SER A 445 -4.35 -33.33 15.10
N ALA A 446 -3.23 -33.37 15.85
CA ALA A 446 -3.17 -34.09 17.12
C ALA A 446 -4.11 -33.51 18.18
N LEU A 447 -4.37 -32.19 18.17
CA LEU A 447 -5.36 -31.57 19.04
C LEU A 447 -6.79 -31.96 18.69
N HIS A 448 -7.12 -32.06 17.39
CA HIS A 448 -8.43 -32.55 16.97
C HIS A 448 -8.65 -34.00 17.40
N GLU A 449 -7.65 -34.87 17.23
CA GLU A 449 -7.71 -36.27 17.67
C GLU A 449 -7.84 -36.39 19.19
N ALA A 450 -7.05 -35.62 19.95
CA ALA A 450 -7.11 -35.61 21.41
C ALA A 450 -8.47 -35.14 21.91
N TYR A 451 -9.02 -34.08 21.31
CA TYR A 451 -10.35 -33.54 21.63
C TYR A 451 -11.47 -34.54 21.30
N ALA A 452 -11.43 -35.15 20.12
CA ALA A 452 -12.41 -36.17 19.72
C ALA A 452 -12.38 -37.41 20.61
N SER A 453 -11.22 -37.71 21.20
CA SER A 453 -11.03 -38.85 22.11
C SER A 453 -11.22 -38.48 23.58
N GLU A 454 -11.57 -37.23 23.90
CA GLU A 454 -11.67 -36.70 25.27
C GLU A 454 -10.39 -36.92 26.11
N THR A 455 -9.22 -36.86 25.47
CA THR A 455 -7.91 -37.01 26.12
C THR A 455 -7.08 -35.73 26.02
N ASP A 456 -6.07 -35.61 26.89
CA ASP A 456 -5.11 -34.51 26.77
C ASP A 456 -4.05 -34.79 25.69
N LEU A 457 -3.51 -33.72 25.11
CA LEU A 457 -2.48 -33.80 24.09
C LEU A 457 -1.22 -34.45 24.66
N ASN A 458 -0.76 -35.52 24.02
CA ASN A 458 0.46 -36.23 24.40
C ASN A 458 1.44 -36.35 23.22
N THR A 459 2.69 -36.67 23.54
CA THR A 459 3.77 -36.79 22.54
C THR A 459 3.43 -37.79 21.44
N ASN A 460 2.78 -38.91 21.77
CA ASN A 460 2.51 -39.96 20.81
C ASN A 460 1.43 -39.55 19.79
N GLY A 461 0.43 -38.76 20.20
CA GLY A 461 -0.56 -38.19 19.28
C GLY A 461 0.08 -37.29 18.23
N ILE A 462 0.98 -36.38 18.65
CA ILE A 462 1.71 -35.51 17.71
C ILE A 462 2.62 -36.33 16.79
N VAL A 463 3.33 -37.32 17.34
CA VAL A 463 4.18 -38.22 16.54
C VAL A 463 3.37 -39.03 15.53
N SER A 464 2.16 -39.45 15.88
CA SER A 464 1.24 -40.12 14.95
C SER A 464 0.88 -39.19 13.80
N ALA A 465 0.44 -37.96 14.11
CA ALA A 465 0.10 -36.96 13.09
C ALA A 465 1.27 -36.64 12.15
N LEU A 466 2.50 -36.53 12.68
CA LEU A 466 3.72 -36.32 11.89
C LEU A 466 4.01 -37.48 10.92
N ARG A 467 3.64 -38.71 11.26
CA ARG A 467 3.90 -39.89 10.40
C ARG A 467 2.87 -40.05 9.30
N THR A 468 1.65 -39.55 9.51
CA THR A 468 0.54 -39.70 8.56
C THR A 468 0.70 -38.79 7.34
N SER A 469 1.37 -37.64 7.48
CA SER A 469 1.60 -36.70 6.38
C SER A 469 3.08 -36.71 5.97
N PRO A 470 3.44 -37.08 4.72
CA PRO A 470 4.80 -36.92 4.25
C PRO A 470 5.16 -35.43 4.15
N PRO A 471 6.40 -35.03 4.45
CA PRO A 471 6.80 -33.63 4.37
C PRO A 471 6.96 -33.15 2.93
N LEU A 472 6.81 -31.85 2.71
CA LEU A 472 7.01 -31.15 1.44
C LEU A 472 8.40 -31.38 0.85
N SER A 473 9.40 -31.54 1.71
CA SER A 473 10.77 -31.88 1.29
C SER A 473 10.88 -33.22 0.57
N VAL A 474 9.94 -34.14 0.78
CA VAL A 474 9.87 -35.42 0.10
C VAL A 474 8.97 -35.33 -1.13
N THR A 475 7.81 -34.67 -1.02
CA THR A 475 6.86 -34.58 -2.15
C THR A 475 7.32 -33.63 -3.25
N MET A 476 8.10 -32.60 -2.92
CA MET A 476 8.63 -31.59 -3.84
C MET A 476 10.17 -31.57 -3.83
N ALA A 477 10.79 -32.74 -3.63
CA ALA A 477 12.24 -32.88 -3.44
C ALA A 477 13.05 -32.23 -4.57
N GLU A 478 12.64 -32.43 -5.83
CA GLU A 478 13.31 -31.89 -7.02
C GLU A 478 13.31 -30.36 -7.01
N SER A 479 12.15 -29.72 -6.77
CA SER A 479 12.02 -28.26 -6.70
C SER A 479 12.80 -27.68 -5.53
N VAL A 480 12.78 -28.34 -4.37
CA VAL A 480 13.55 -27.91 -3.19
C VAL A 480 15.05 -27.98 -3.47
N GLN A 481 15.52 -29.06 -4.10
CA GLN A 481 16.94 -29.22 -4.43
C GLN A 481 17.39 -28.18 -5.46
N CYS A 482 16.60 -27.95 -6.52
CA CYS A 482 16.88 -26.92 -7.52
C CYS A 482 17.02 -25.53 -6.88
N LEU A 483 16.12 -25.19 -5.95
CA LEU A 483 16.18 -23.92 -5.22
C LEU A 483 17.44 -23.80 -4.35
N ARG A 484 17.84 -24.89 -3.68
CA ARG A 484 19.07 -24.94 -2.87
C ARG A 484 20.33 -24.79 -3.72
N ASP A 485 20.41 -25.52 -4.83
CA ASP A 485 21.53 -25.45 -5.77
C ASP A 485 21.66 -24.05 -6.38
N TRP A 486 20.52 -23.40 -6.65
CA TRP A 486 20.51 -22.01 -7.08
C TRP A 486 20.98 -21.07 -5.95
N ALA A 487 20.51 -21.27 -4.72
CA ALA A 487 20.85 -20.40 -3.60
C ALA A 487 22.33 -20.50 -3.17
N GLU A 488 22.97 -21.65 -3.41
CA GLU A 488 24.37 -21.89 -3.06
C GLU A 488 25.31 -20.86 -3.71
N GLY A 489 26.08 -20.16 -2.88
CA GLY A 489 26.99 -19.09 -3.31
C GLY A 489 26.32 -17.81 -3.81
N ARG A 490 24.98 -17.74 -3.85
CA ARG A 490 24.20 -16.57 -4.30
C ARG A 490 23.44 -15.88 -3.18
N CYS A 491 23.06 -16.60 -2.14
CA CYS A 491 22.24 -16.11 -1.03
C CYS A 491 22.92 -16.27 0.33
N VAL A 492 22.52 -15.45 1.29
CA VAL A 492 22.89 -15.60 2.70
C VAL A 492 21.87 -16.53 3.38
N PRO A 493 22.28 -17.61 4.07
CA PRO A 493 21.36 -18.42 4.86
C PRO A 493 20.70 -17.57 5.94
N ALA A 494 19.38 -17.69 6.11
CA ALA A 494 18.65 -16.91 7.12
C ALA A 494 19.02 -17.29 8.57
N ASP A 495 19.42 -18.54 8.83
CA ASP A 495 19.81 -19.09 10.14
C ASP A 495 21.31 -19.44 10.27
#